data_AF-A0A3A4QNC5-F1
#
_entry.id   AF-A0A3A4QNC5-F1
#
_cell.length_a   1.000
_cell.length_b   1.000
_cell.length_c   1.000
_cell.angle_alpha   90.00
_cell.angle_beta   90.00
_cell.angle_gamma   90.00
#
_symmetry.space_group_name_H-M   'P 1'
#
loop_
_entity.id
_entity.type
_entity.pdbx_description
1 polymer ?
#
loop_
_entity_poly.entity_id
_entity_poly.type
_entity_poly.pdbx_seq_one_letter_code
_entity_poly.pdbx_strand_id
1 'polypeptide(L)' 'MTTLDRMEILERTLCEIDEKVRLVMPLVEIMLPRVKHADSKGMPRAGRYVKLSKRHFREQFEAGITTVLGINIVWV' A
#
# COMPACT_ATOMS: atom_id res chain seq x y z
N MET A 1 -22.29 13.59 21.59
CA MET A 1 -21.72 13.61 20.23
C MET A 1 -22.69 14.35 19.34
N THR A 2 -22.33 15.57 18.98
CA THR A 2 -23.13 16.47 18.15
C THR A 2 -22.89 16.21 16.66
N THR A 3 -23.69 16.80 15.78
CA THR A 3 -23.47 16.73 14.33
C THR A 3 -22.13 17.35 13.92
N LEU A 4 -21.67 18.39 14.62
CA LEU A 4 -20.37 19.02 14.39
C LEU A 4 -19.21 18.07 14.73
N ASP A 5 -19.27 17.39 15.88
CA ASP A 5 -18.25 16.40 16.27
C ASP A 5 -18.13 15.27 15.21
N ARG A 6 -19.25 14.88 14.60
CA ARG A 6 -19.27 13.86 13.53
C ARG A 6 -18.62 14.36 12.25
N MET A 7 -18.78 15.64 11.90
CA MET A 7 -18.14 16.24 10.72
C MET A 7 -16.63 16.35 10.91
N GLU A 8 -16.16 16.76 12.09
CA GLU A 8 -14.72 16.82 12.40
C GLU A 8 -14.05 15.43 12.36
N ILE A 9 -14.72 14.39 12.90
CA ILE A 9 -14.22 13.01 12.81
C ILE A 9 -14.13 12.56 11.35
N LEU A 10 -15.14 12.89 10.53
CA LEU A 10 -15.15 12.56 9.10
C LEU A 10 -13.98 13.22 8.35
N GLU A 11 -13.79 14.53 8.55
CA GLU A 11 -12.70 15.27 7.91
C GLU A 11 -11.33 14.72 8.30
N ARG A 12 -11.11 14.45 9.60
CA ARG A 12 -9.86 13.84 10.06
C ARG A 12 -9.64 12.46 9.44
N THR A 13 -10.68 11.64 9.40
CA THR A 13 -10.61 10.29 8.82
C THR A 13 -10.30 10.34 7.32
N LEU A 14 -10.88 11.29 6.58
CA LEU A 14 -10.62 11.47 5.16
C LEU A 14 -9.16 11.88 4.90
N CYS A 15 -8.61 12.80 5.70
CA CYS A 15 -7.20 13.17 5.62
C CYS A 15 -6.28 11.96 5.89
N GLU A 16 -6.56 11.18 6.94
CA GLU A 16 -5.79 9.97 7.25
C GLU A 16 -5.84 8.92 6.12
N ILE A 17 -6.98 8.81 5.45
CA ILE A 17 -7.14 7.93 4.27
C ILE A 17 -6.29 8.46 3.11
N ASP A 18 -6.37 9.75 2.81
CA ASP A 18 -5.64 10.36 1.69
C ASP A 18 -4.12 10.20 1.88
N GLU A 19 -3.61 10.42 3.08
CA GLU A 19 -2.19 10.19 3.42
C GLU A 19 -1.77 8.73 3.18
N LYS A 20 -2.60 7.77 3.59
CA LYS A 20 -2.34 6.33 3.37
C LYS A 20 -2.38 5.98 1.88
N VAL A 21 -3.33 6.53 1.14
CA VAL A 21 -3.43 6.32 -0.31
C VAL A 21 -2.18 6.86 -1.00
N ARG A 22 -1.77 8.10 -0.67
CA ARG A 22 -0.55 8.73 -1.20
C ARG A 22 0.70 7.88 -0.95
N LEU A 23 0.80 7.31 0.25
CA LEU A 23 1.94 6.49 0.64
C LEU A 23 2.00 5.16 -0.13
N VAL A 24 0.85 4.51 -0.32
CA VAL A 24 0.76 3.16 -0.92
C VAL A 24 0.69 3.20 -2.45
N MET A 25 0.17 4.26 -3.06
CA MET A 25 -0.04 4.37 -4.51
C MET A 25 1.21 4.06 -5.37
N PRO A 26 2.41 4.59 -5.05
CA PRO A 26 3.62 4.28 -5.83
C PRO A 26 3.94 2.78 -5.85
N LEU A 27 3.66 2.08 -4.76
CA LEU A 27 3.86 0.62 -4.68
C LEU A 27 2.81 -0.13 -5.49
N VAL A 28 1.57 0.36 -5.53
CA VAL A 28 0.49 -0.20 -6.37
C VAL A 28 0.87 -0.13 -7.84
N GLU A 29 1.33 1.02 -8.32
CA GLU A 29 1.71 1.21 -9.74
C GLU A 29 2.78 0.20 -10.19
N ILE A 30 3.75 -0.09 -9.32
CA ILE A 30 4.83 -1.03 -9.60
C ILE A 30 4.36 -2.49 -9.52
N MET A 31 3.47 -2.80 -8.58
CA MET A 31 3.05 -4.17 -8.30
C MET A 31 1.88 -4.62 -9.18
N LEU A 32 0.99 -3.71 -9.58
CA LEU A 32 -0.23 -4.06 -10.32
C LEU A 32 0.04 -4.84 -11.62
N PRO A 33 1.02 -4.47 -12.46
CA PRO A 33 1.35 -5.26 -13.64
C PRO A 33 1.85 -6.67 -13.29
N ARG A 34 2.62 -6.80 -12.20
CA ARG A 34 3.17 -8.08 -11.72
C ARG A 34 2.07 -8.99 -11.19
N VAL A 35 1.11 -8.44 -10.44
CA VAL A 35 -0.07 -9.16 -9.97
C VAL A 35 -0.86 -9.69 -11.17
N LYS A 36 -1.19 -8.82 -12.13
CA LYS A 36 -1.93 -9.23 -13.34
C LYS A 36 -1.22 -10.33 -14.12
N HIS A 37 0.10 -10.24 -14.24
CA HIS A 37 0.92 -11.26 -14.91
C HIS A 37 0.99 -12.58 -14.15
N ALA A 38 1.07 -12.54 -12.82
CA ALA A 38 1.09 -13.74 -12.00
C ALA A 38 -0.29 -14.43 -11.99
N ASP A 39 -1.36 -13.64 -11.92
CA ASP A 39 -2.75 -14.13 -11.97
C ASP A 39 -3.06 -14.77 -13.32
N SER A 40 -2.63 -14.17 -14.44
CA SER A 40 -2.83 -14.76 -15.78
C SER A 40 -2.08 -16.08 -15.98
N LYS A 41 -1.05 -16.34 -15.18
CA LYS A 41 -0.28 -17.59 -15.16
C LYS A 41 -0.78 -18.60 -14.13
N GLY A 42 -1.86 -18.29 -13.40
CA GLY A 42 -2.40 -19.16 -12.36
C GLY A 42 -1.44 -19.35 -11.16
N MET A 43 -0.49 -18.43 -10.95
CA MET A 43 0.44 -18.55 -9.84
C MET A 43 -0.31 -18.40 -8.50
N PRO A 44 0.02 -19.17 -7.45
CA PRO A 44 -0.56 -18.94 -6.14
C PRO A 44 -0.15 -17.57 -5.59
N ARG A 45 -1.02 -16.96 -4.78
CA ARG A 45 -0.70 -15.69 -4.08
C ARG A 45 0.29 -15.91 -2.94
N ALA A 46 0.20 -17.06 -2.27
CA ALA A 46 1.16 -17.50 -1.27
C ALA A 46 2.56 -17.61 -1.90
N GLY A 47 3.54 -16.89 -1.35
CA GLY A 47 4.92 -16.89 -1.83
C GLY A 47 5.27 -15.83 -2.88
N ARG A 48 4.34 -14.95 -3.27
CA ARG A 48 4.69 -13.80 -4.12
C ARG A 48 5.46 -12.77 -3.29
N TYR A 49 6.65 -12.42 -3.75
CA TYR A 49 7.45 -11.35 -3.16
C TYR A 49 8.11 -10.47 -4.21
N VAL A 50 8.43 -9.25 -3.81
CA VAL A 50 9.21 -8.29 -4.59
C VAL A 50 10.31 -7.68 -3.73
N LYS A 51 11.50 -7.53 -4.29
CA LYS A 51 12.58 -6.78 -3.65
C LYS A 51 12.44 -5.30 -4.00
N LEU A 52 12.34 -4.44 -2.99
CA LEU A 52 12.28 -2.98 -3.17
C LEU A 52 13.36 -2.30 -2.35
N SER A 53 13.90 -1.22 -2.89
CA SER A 53 15.00 -0.48 -2.26
C SER A 53 14.47 0.41 -1.13
N LYS A 54 15.08 0.31 0.06
CA LYS A 54 14.80 1.22 1.18
C LYS A 54 15.11 2.68 0.86
N ARG A 55 16.11 2.92 -0.01
CA ARG A 55 16.52 4.28 -0.39
C ARG A 55 15.51 4.94 -1.34
N HIS A 56 14.97 4.17 -2.29
CA HIS A 56 14.03 4.70 -3.28
C HIS A 56 12.60 4.83 -2.75
N PHE A 57 12.20 3.98 -1.80
CA PHE A 57 10.87 3.98 -1.17
C PHE A 57 11.00 4.21 0.34
N ARG A 58 11.76 5.24 0.71
CA ARG A 58 12.11 5.51 2.11
C ARG A 58 10.87 5.74 2.97
N GLU A 59 9.94 6.56 2.50
CA GLU A 59 8.70 6.86 3.23
C GLU A 59 7.89 5.59 3.50
N GLN A 60 7.76 4.69 2.50
CA GLN A 60 7.03 3.43 2.63
C GLN A 60 7.73 2.44 3.55
N PHE A 61 9.06 2.41 3.53
CA PHE A 61 9.86 1.60 4.44
C PHE A 61 9.73 2.09 5.88
N GLU A 62 9.88 3.40 6.11
CA GLU A 62 9.74 4.01 7.44
C GLU A 62 8.32 3.86 8.00
N ALA A 63 7.31 3.88 7.13
CA ALA A 63 5.92 3.57 7.50
C ALA A 63 5.64 2.07 7.74
N GLY A 64 6.62 1.20 7.56
CA GLY A 64 6.50 -0.23 7.88
C GLY A 64 5.63 -1.02 6.91
N ILE A 65 5.50 -0.58 5.66
CA ILE A 65 4.71 -1.33 4.66
C ILE A 65 5.44 -2.64 4.31
N THR A 66 4.77 -3.77 4.53
CA THR A 66 5.35 -5.10 4.26
C THR A 66 4.63 -5.86 3.14
N THR A 67 3.42 -5.45 2.78
CA THR A 67 2.60 -6.14 1.76
C THR A 67 1.75 -5.14 1.00
N VAL A 68 1.67 -5.28 -0.32
CA VAL A 68 0.77 -4.50 -1.19
C VAL A 68 0.18 -5.41 -2.25
N LEU A 69 -1.14 -5.31 -2.49
CA LEU A 69 -1.89 -6.17 -3.42
C LEU A 69 -1.68 -7.69 -3.21
N GLY A 70 -1.41 -8.11 -1.96
CA GLY A 70 -1.11 -9.51 -1.64
C GLY A 70 0.28 -10.00 -2.07
N ILE A 71 1.18 -9.09 -2.46
CA ILE A 71 2.60 -9.36 -2.70
C ILE A 71 3.40 -8.88 -1.49
N ASN A 72 4.25 -9.75 -0.95
CA ASN A 72 5.15 -9.40 0.15
C ASN A 72 6.34 -8.56 -0.35
N ILE A 73 6.75 -7.58 0.43
CA ILE A 73 7.89 -6.72 0.14
C ILE A 73 9.09 -7.19 0.95
N VAL A 74 10.19 -7.46 0.25
CA VAL A 74 11.50 -7.69 0.85
C VAL A 74 12.32 -6.42 0.66
N TRP A 75 12.52 -5.68 1.75
CA TRP A 75 13.27 -4.42 1.74
C TRP A 75 14.78 -4.67 1.66
N VAL A 76 15.41 -4.14 0.61
CA VAL A 76 16.86 -4.25 0.36
C VAL A 76 17.58 -2.91 0.36
#